data_AF-A0A373FWX5-F1
#
_entry.id   AF-A0A373FWX5-F1
#
_cell.length_a   1.000
_cell.length_b   1.000
_cell.length_c   1.000
_cell.angle_alpha   90.00
_cell.angle_beta   90.00
_cell.angle_gamma   90.00
#
_symmetry.space_group_name_H-M   'P 1'
#
loop_
_entity.id
_entity.type
_entity.pdbx_description
1 polymer ?
#
loop_
_entity_poly.entity_id
_entity_poly.type
_entity_poly.pdbx_seq_one_letter_code
_entity_poly.pdbx_strand_id
1 'polypeptide(L)'
;MSIGIVNKLDTPWGFTKDIQQDNWHIQYTNLNEICQGGPLVGNLIVNGQKVFCDKRFGGPLLYHENLVFIPMYIRKFCISGFMLSVIELNSMRLIRVKRHL
;
A
#
# COMPACT_ATOMS: atom_id res chain seq x y z
N MET A 1 -10.78 3.55 19.78
CA MET A 1 -11.00 3.35 18.34
C MET A 1 -9.88 2.47 17.81
N SER A 2 -10.20 1.38 17.13
CA SER A 2 -9.23 0.35 16.69
C SER A 2 -8.76 0.62 15.25
N ILE A 3 -7.49 0.31 14.97
CA ILE A 3 -7.02 0.21 13.59
C ILE A 3 -7.70 -0.97 12.90
N GLY A 4 -8.26 -0.74 11.71
CA GLY A 4 -8.89 -1.77 10.92
C GLY A 4 -7.81 -2.60 10.23
N ILE A 5 -7.54 -3.80 10.76
CA ILE A 5 -6.83 -4.82 10.00
C ILE A 5 -7.86 -5.40 9.03
N VAL A 6 -7.69 -5.17 7.73
CA VAL A 6 -8.61 -5.64 6.69
C VAL A 6 -8.74 -7.18 6.75
N ASN A 7 -7.61 -7.88 6.87
CA ASN A 7 -7.57 -9.31 7.08
C ASN A 7 -6.31 -9.70 7.88
N LYS A 8 -6.49 -10.39 9.02
CA LYS A 8 -5.40 -10.78 9.92
C LYS A 8 -4.48 -11.87 9.34
N LEU A 9 -4.93 -12.59 8.32
CA LEU A 9 -4.17 -13.65 7.67
C LEU A 9 -3.32 -13.12 6.50
N ASP A 10 -3.43 -11.83 6.16
CA ASP A 10 -2.68 -11.25 5.06
C ASP A 10 -1.18 -11.22 5.37
N THR A 11 -0.40 -11.49 4.32
CA THR A 11 1.06 -11.54 4.33
C THR A 11 1.61 -10.68 3.19
N PRO A 12 2.90 -10.31 3.21
CA PRO A 12 3.49 -9.50 2.14
C PRO A 12 3.45 -10.13 0.73
N TRP A 13 3.34 -11.46 0.64
CA TRP A 13 3.24 -12.23 -0.62
C TRP A 13 1.80 -12.63 -0.98
N GLY A 14 0.85 -12.48 -0.05
CA GLY A 14 -0.56 -12.78 -0.28
C GLY A 14 -1.44 -11.96 0.64
N PHE A 15 -2.15 -10.99 0.07
CA PHE A 15 -3.01 -10.07 0.81
C PHE A 15 -4.28 -9.72 0.01
N THR A 16 -5.23 -9.11 0.69
CA THR A 16 -6.51 -8.65 0.12
C THR A 16 -6.27 -7.53 -0.90
N LYS A 17 -6.64 -7.77 -2.17
CA LYS A 17 -6.31 -6.87 -3.29
C LYS A 17 -7.43 -5.89 -3.63
N ASP A 18 -8.65 -6.19 -3.24
CA ASP A 18 -9.85 -5.38 -3.50
C ASP A 18 -10.52 -5.14 -2.15
N ILE A 19 -10.55 -3.89 -1.73
CA ILE A 19 -10.92 -3.49 -0.38
C ILE A 19 -11.99 -2.41 -0.51
N GLN A 20 -13.20 -2.72 -0.05
CA GLN A 20 -14.28 -1.76 0.12
C GLN A 20 -14.37 -1.39 1.60
N GLN A 21 -14.04 -0.14 1.92
CA GLN A 21 -14.08 0.37 3.29
C GLN A 21 -14.64 1.78 3.30
N ASP A 22 -15.69 2.02 4.10
CA ASP A 22 -16.47 3.25 4.08
C ASP A 22 -16.87 3.65 2.64
N ASN A 23 -16.51 4.84 2.20
CA ASN A 23 -16.79 5.36 0.85
C ASN A 23 -15.63 5.14 -0.14
N TRP A 24 -14.61 4.37 0.26
CA TRP A 24 -13.40 4.16 -0.52
C TRP A 24 -13.32 2.74 -1.07
N HIS A 25 -13.10 2.67 -2.37
CA HIS A 25 -12.77 1.43 -3.07
C HIS A 25 -11.28 1.45 -3.40
N ILE A 26 -10.50 0.61 -2.74
CA ILE A 26 -9.05 0.53 -2.90
C ILE A 26 -8.70 -0.79 -3.56
N GLN A 27 -7.96 -0.73 -4.67
CA GLN A 27 -7.54 -1.91 -5.41
C GLN A 27 -6.04 -1.91 -5.70
N TYR A 28 -5.45 -3.10 -5.68
CA TYR A 28 -4.10 -3.34 -6.18
C TYR A 28 -4.17 -3.96 -7.57
N THR A 29 -3.47 -3.36 -8.53
CA THR A 29 -3.38 -3.87 -9.91
C THR A 29 -1.93 -4.02 -10.36
N ASN A 30 -1.69 -4.83 -11.38
CA ASN A 30 -0.35 -5.09 -11.94
C ASN A 30 0.67 -5.48 -10.86
N LEU A 31 0.27 -6.40 -9.97
CA LEU A 31 1.13 -6.95 -8.94
C LEU A 31 2.19 -7.86 -9.56
N ASN A 32 3.43 -7.73 -9.09
CA ASN A 32 4.48 -8.72 -9.33
C ASN A 32 5.30 -8.93 -8.07
N GLU A 33 5.92 -10.10 -7.95
CA GLU A 33 6.89 -10.36 -6.89
C GLU A 33 8.16 -9.54 -7.14
N ILE A 34 8.78 -9.03 -6.07
CA ILE A 34 10.07 -8.33 -6.19
C ILE A 34 11.26 -9.28 -6.38
N CYS A 35 11.10 -10.53 -5.95
CA CYS A 35 11.98 -11.67 -6.12
C CYS A 35 11.13 -12.94 -6.01
N GLN A 36 11.62 -14.08 -6.49
CA GLN A 36 10.86 -15.34 -6.47
C GLN A 36 10.41 -15.70 -5.04
N GLY A 37 9.10 -15.85 -4.85
CA GLY A 37 8.49 -16.12 -3.53
C GLY A 37 8.53 -14.94 -2.56
N GLY A 38 8.92 -13.75 -3.04
CA GLY A 38 9.00 -12.53 -2.26
C GLY A 38 7.70 -11.73 -2.23
N PRO A 39 7.70 -10.57 -1.54
CA PRO A 39 6.54 -9.69 -1.46
C PRO A 39 6.01 -9.23 -2.83
N LEU A 40 4.69 -9.05 -2.90
CA LEU A 40 4.01 -8.50 -4.07
C LEU A 40 3.99 -6.98 -4.02
N VAL A 41 4.24 -6.34 -5.17
CA VAL A 41 4.14 -4.88 -5.34
C VAL A 41 3.44 -4.51 -6.63
N GLY A 42 2.64 -3.45 -6.63
CA GLY A 42 1.78 -3.08 -7.75
C GLY A 42 1.38 -1.61 -7.75
N ASN A 43 0.46 -1.29 -8.65
CA ASN A 43 -0.21 0.00 -8.70
C ASN A 43 -1.34 0.03 -7.66
N LEU A 44 -1.62 1.22 -7.15
CA LEU A 44 -2.79 1.46 -6.30
C LEU A 44 -3.85 2.21 -7.12
N ILE A 45 -5.07 1.69 -7.08
CA ILE A 45 -6.27 2.31 -7.64
C ILE A 45 -7.15 2.70 -6.46
N VAL A 46 -7.67 3.93 -6.47
CA VAL A 46 -8.66 4.40 -5.49
C VAL A 46 -9.85 4.96 -6.24
N ASN A 47 -11.05 4.46 -5.96
CA ASN A 47 -12.30 4.80 -6.63
C ASN A 47 -12.18 4.75 -8.17
N GLY A 48 -11.56 3.67 -8.67
CA GLY A 48 -11.36 3.44 -10.11
C GLY A 48 -10.23 4.26 -10.76
N GLN A 49 -9.56 5.15 -10.02
CA GLN A 49 -8.48 5.98 -10.55
C GLN A 49 -7.11 5.49 -10.06
N LYS A 50 -6.14 5.37 -10.97
CA LYS A 50 -4.75 5.09 -10.60
C LYS A 50 -4.16 6.30 -9.89
N VAL A 51 -3.68 6.09 -8.67
CA VAL A 51 -3.03 7.12 -7.85
C VAL A 51 -1.52 6.88 -7.76
N PHE A 52 -0.74 7.95 -7.61
CA PHE A 52 0.74 7.93 -7.48
C PHE A 52 1.44 7.14 -8.60
N CYS A 53 1.31 7.61 -9.84
CA CYS A 53 1.75 6.89 -11.04
C CYS A 53 3.23 6.46 -11.06
N ASP A 54 4.10 7.13 -10.32
CA ASP A 54 5.53 6.86 -10.21
C ASP A 54 5.92 6.05 -8.95
N LYS A 55 4.93 5.50 -8.24
CA LYS A 55 5.10 4.70 -7.02
C LYS A 55 4.51 3.31 -7.19
N ARG A 56 5.02 2.41 -6.35
CA ARG A 56 4.54 1.03 -6.24
C ARG A 56 4.32 0.69 -4.79
N PHE A 57 3.27 -0.06 -4.53
CA PHE A 57 2.82 -0.39 -3.18
C PHE A 57 2.70 -1.90 -3.01
N GLY A 58 3.12 -2.40 -1.86
CA GLY A 58 2.84 -3.75 -1.40
C GLY A 58 1.77 -3.74 -0.31
N GLY A 59 1.42 -4.91 0.19
CA GLY A 59 0.47 -5.08 1.28
C GLY A 59 1.02 -5.91 2.45
N PRO A 60 0.17 -6.20 3.45
CA PRO A 60 -1.18 -5.66 3.62
C PRO A 60 -1.16 -4.15 3.92
N LEU A 61 -2.26 -3.47 3.61
CA LEU A 61 -2.52 -2.12 4.10
C LEU A 61 -3.30 -2.17 5.42
N LEU A 62 -3.15 -1.13 6.23
CA LEU A 62 -3.99 -0.88 7.39
C LEU A 62 -4.85 0.35 7.13
N TYR A 63 -6.11 0.27 7.53
CA TYR A 63 -7.06 1.35 7.35
C TYR A 63 -7.47 1.93 8.71
N HIS A 64 -7.47 3.25 8.82
CA HIS A 64 -7.97 3.95 9.99
C HIS A 64 -8.57 5.29 9.58
N GLU A 65 -9.89 5.40 9.66
CA GLU A 65 -10.63 6.59 9.23
C GLU A 65 -10.25 6.99 7.80
N ASN A 66 -9.73 8.18 7.57
CA ASN A 66 -9.32 8.65 6.24
C ASN A 66 -7.85 8.31 5.88
N LEU A 67 -7.19 7.49 6.70
CA LEU A 67 -5.77 7.18 6.57
C LEU A 67 -5.54 5.72 6.19
N VAL A 68 -4.67 5.53 5.19
CA VAL A 68 -4.20 4.23 4.75
C VAL A 68 -2.70 4.13 5.00
N PHE A 69 -2.31 3.23 5.88
CA PHE A 69 -0.91 2.89 6.13
C PHE A 69 -0.53 1.75 5.18
N ILE A 70 0.46 1.99 4.33
CA ILE A 70 0.77 1.10 3.22
C ILE A 70 2.29 0.97 3.00
N PRO A 71 2.80 -0.25 2.77
CA PRO A 71 4.18 -0.45 2.32
C PRO A 71 4.41 0.14 0.93
N MET A 72 5.20 1.21 0.84
CA MET A 72 5.65 1.76 -0.43
C MET A 72 7.00 1.15 -0.81
N TYR A 73 7.09 0.55 -1.98
CA TYR A 73 8.33 -0.01 -2.50
C TYR A 73 9.24 1.12 -3.00
N ILE A 74 10.51 1.08 -2.58
CA ILE A 74 11.55 2.03 -2.98
C ILE A 74 12.68 1.24 -3.63
N ARG A 75 13.12 1.72 -4.80
CA ARG A 75 14.31 1.23 -5.48
C ARG A 75 15.22 2.41 -5.81
N LYS A 76 16.43 2.38 -5.28
CA LYS A 76 17.54 3.28 -5.61
C LYS A 76 18.73 2.42 -6.04
N PHE A 77 19.76 3.03 -6.62
CA PHE A 77 20.92 2.30 -7.14
C PHE A 77 21.45 1.26 -6.13
N CYS A 78 21.44 -0.03 -6.53
CA CYS A 78 21.79 -1.22 -5.74
C CYS A 78 21.02 -1.46 -4.41
N ILE A 79 20.03 -0.65 -4.05
CA ILE A 79 19.28 -0.78 -2.80
C ILE A 79 17.78 -0.76 -3.09
N SER A 80 17.09 -1.82 -2.71
CA SER A 80 15.63 -1.91 -2.72
C SER A 80 15.08 -2.23 -1.34
N GLY A 81 13.83 -1.86 -1.10
CA GLY A 81 13.13 -2.18 0.14
C GLY A 81 11.79 -1.47 0.24
N PHE A 82 11.25 -1.43 1.45
CA PHE A 82 9.96 -0.81 1.73
C PHE A 82 10.09 0.35 2.70
N MET A 83 9.25 1.36 2.51
CA MET A 83 9.01 2.44 3.44
C MET A 83 7.55 2.44 3.82
N LEU A 84 7.25 2.45 5.13
CA LEU A 84 5.90 2.67 5.58
C LEU A 84 5.48 4.09 5.18
N SER A 85 4.38 4.19 4.46
CA SER A 85 3.83 5.45 4.00
C SER A 85 2.37 5.55 4.42
N VAL A 86 1.89 6.76 4.58
CA VAL A 86 0.48 7.05 4.90
C VAL A 86 -0.12 7.80 3.72
N ILE A 87 -1.26 7.32 3.24
CA ILE A 87 -2.08 8.03 2.26
C ILE A 87 -3.26 8.64 3.02
N GLU A 88 -3.43 9.94 2.89
CA GLU A 88 -4.64 10.64 3.33
C GLU A 88 -5.61 10.64 2.14
N LEU A 89 -6.73 9.92 2.25
CA LEU A 89 -7.57 9.59 1.09
C LEU A 89 -8.32 10.81 0.56
N ASN A 90 -8.91 11.64 1.41
CA ASN A 90 -9.61 12.87 1.00
C ASN A 90 -8.78 13.78 0.06
N SER A 91 -7.50 14.04 0.36
CA SER A 91 -6.62 14.88 -0.47
C SER A 91 -5.72 14.09 -1.42
N MET A 92 -5.74 12.75 -1.34
CA MET A 92 -4.80 11.86 -2.00
C MET A 92 -3.33 12.25 -1.76
N ARG A 93 -3.02 12.71 -0.55
CA ARG A 93 -1.65 13.12 -0.18
C ARG A 93 -0.87 11.93 0.38
N LEU A 94 0.31 11.68 -0.19
CA LEU A 94 1.25 10.68 0.30
C LEU A 94 2.23 11.30 1.31
N ILE A 95 2.15 10.83 2.55
CA ILE A 95 3.03 11.23 3.66
C ILE A 95 4.01 10.08 3.91
N ARG A 96 5.29 10.35 3.77
CA ARG A 96 6.33 9.36 4.07
C ARG A 96 6.60 9.36 5.58
N VAL A 97 6.51 8.20 6.21
CA VAL A 97 7.00 8.05 7.59
C VAL A 97 8.53 8.06 7.51
N LYS A 98 9.17 9.13 8.00
CA LYS A 98 10.62 9.27 7.94
C LYS A 98 11.30 8.08 8.62
N ARG A 99 12.34 7.55 7.99
CA ARG A 99 13.36 6.75 8.68
C ARG A 99 14.26 7.71 9.47
N HIS A 100 14.41 7.47 10.77
CA HIS A 100 15.68 7.71 11.44
C HIS A 100 16.59 6.53 11.10
N LEU A 101 17.45 6.69 10.09
CA LEU A 101 18.64 5.88 9.89
C LEU A 101 19.80 6.83 9.67
#